data_AF-A0A797HU16-F1
#
_entry.id   AF-A0A797HU16-F1
#
_cell.length_a   1.000
_cell.length_b   1.000
_cell.length_c   1.000
_cell.angle_alpha   90.00
_cell.angle_beta   90.00
_cell.angle_gamma   90.00
#
_symmetry.space_group_name_H-M   'P 1'
#
loop_
_entity.id
_entity.type
_entity.pdbx_description
1 polymer ?
#
loop_
_entity_poly.entity_id
_entity_poly.type
_entity_poly.pdbx_seq_one_letter_code
_entity_poly.pdbx_strand_id
1 'polypeptide(L)' 'MFGTAKEIIEKLKNYPEDEPLLMVMWHKEDIAEVRTDLTDEQCVQVMQKIRQCHNADVGVNWEVISTTANELFPNGERGC' A
#
# COMPACT_ATOMS: atom_id res chain seq x y z
N MET A 1 3.91 3.64 7.56
CA MET A 1 4.11 2.40 8.35
C MET A 1 3.55 1.24 7.53
N PHE A 2 4.14 0.04 7.60
CA PHE A 2 3.55 -1.18 7.02
C PHE A 2 3.46 -2.25 8.11
N GLY A 3 2.37 -2.99 8.14
CA GLY A 3 2.06 -3.98 9.16
C GLY A 3 0.56 -4.28 9.18
N THR A 4 0.20 -5.29 9.94
CA THR A 4 -1.20 -5.61 10.22
C THR A 4 -1.86 -4.54 11.10
N ALA A 5 -3.19 -4.47 11.08
CA ALA A 5 -3.94 -3.61 11.99
C ALA A 5 -3.56 -3.84 13.47
N LYS A 6 -3.34 -5.10 13.86
CA LYS A 6 -2.90 -5.47 15.21
C LYS A 6 -1.57 -4.80 15.59
N GLU A 7 -0.56 -4.89 14.74
CA GLU A 7 0.76 -4.30 15.00
C GLU A 7 0.71 -2.77 15.04
N ILE A 8 -0.12 -2.15 14.18
CA ILE A 8 -0.34 -0.70 14.19
C ILE A 8 -1.00 -0.27 15.51
N ILE A 9 -2.06 -0.98 15.94
CA ILE A 9 -2.74 -0.72 17.22
C ILE A 9 -1.78 -0.86 18.40
N GLU A 10 -0.96 -1.91 18.44
CA GLU A 10 0.03 -2.11 19.50
C GLU A 10 1.07 -0.98 19.55
N LYS A 11 1.48 -0.43 18.39
CA LYS A 11 2.36 0.74 18.35
C LYS A 11 1.66 2.00 18.86
N LEU A 12 0.42 2.24 18.44
CA LEU A 12 -0.34 3.42 18.87
C LEU A 12 -0.65 3.39 20.37
N LYS A 13 -0.89 2.22 20.97
CA LYS A 13 -1.06 2.05 22.42
C LYS A 13 0.15 2.50 23.25
N ASN A 14 1.34 2.51 22.66
CA ASN A 14 2.58 2.94 23.31
C ASN A 14 3.02 4.35 22.87
N TYR A 15 2.22 5.04 22.06
CA TYR A 15 2.49 6.41 21.64
C TYR A 15 1.94 7.40 22.68
N PRO A 16 2.57 8.58 22.89
CA PRO A 16 2.02 9.59 23.79
C PRO A 16 0.58 9.98 23.39
N GLU A 17 -0.35 9.91 24.32
CA GLU A 17 -1.79 10.04 24.05
C GLU A 17 -2.18 11.42 23.50
N ASP A 18 -1.47 12.48 23.92
CA ASP A 18 -1.76 13.87 23.57
C ASP A 18 -1.01 14.37 22.33
N GLU A 19 -0.15 13.54 21.72
CA GLU A 19 0.67 13.96 20.59
C GLU A 19 -0.15 13.92 19.27
N PRO A 20 -0.19 15.02 18.49
CA PRO A 20 -0.97 15.06 17.27
C PRO A 20 -0.38 14.15 16.19
N LEU A 21 -1.24 13.33 15.58
CA LEU A 21 -0.87 12.39 14.53
C LEU A 21 -1.60 12.68 13.22
N LEU A 22 -0.86 12.67 12.10
CA LEU A 22 -1.40 12.65 10.75
C LEU A 22 -1.04 11.32 10.09
N MET A 23 -2.04 10.50 9.74
CA MET A 23 -1.85 9.20 9.12
C MET A 23 -2.78 9.02 7.93
N VAL A 24 -2.22 8.59 6.80
CA VAL A 24 -2.98 8.08 5.65
C VAL A 24 -2.80 6.57 5.64
N MET A 25 -3.92 5.85 5.72
CA MET A 25 -3.93 4.39 5.74
C MET A 25 -4.47 3.85 4.42
N TRP A 26 -3.79 2.84 3.89
CA TRP A 26 -4.16 2.07 2.72
C TRP A 26 -4.21 0.60 3.10
N HIS A 27 -5.17 -0.14 2.56
CA HIS A 27 -5.38 -1.56 2.79
C HIS A 27 -5.38 -2.34 1.46
N LYS A 28 -5.39 -3.67 1.54
CA LYS A 28 -5.25 -4.52 0.34
C LYS A 28 -6.42 -4.33 -0.63
N GLU A 29 -7.61 -4.03 -0.11
CA GLU A 29 -8.83 -3.85 -0.90
C GLU A 29 -8.76 -2.58 -1.76
N ASP A 30 -8.00 -1.54 -1.34
CA ASP A 30 -7.73 -0.38 -2.20
C ASP A 30 -6.92 -0.78 -3.44
N ILE A 31 -6.00 -1.74 -3.30
CA ILE A 31 -5.24 -2.29 -4.43
C ILE A 31 -6.16 -3.12 -5.33
N ALA A 32 -7.03 -3.92 -4.72
CA ALA A 32 -8.00 -4.76 -5.44
C ALA A 32 -9.03 -3.91 -6.21
N GLU A 33 -9.35 -2.70 -5.74
CA GLU A 33 -10.19 -1.75 -6.48
C GLU A 33 -9.49 -1.26 -7.77
N VAL A 34 -8.18 -1.00 -7.71
CA VAL A 34 -7.40 -0.55 -8.87
C VAL A 34 -7.07 -1.71 -9.83
N ARG A 35 -6.85 -2.92 -9.29
CA ARG A 35 -6.46 -4.12 -10.04
C ARG A 35 -7.28 -5.33 -9.58
N THR A 36 -8.50 -5.42 -10.10
CA THR A 36 -9.48 -6.47 -9.76
C THR A 36 -9.06 -7.88 -10.19
N ASP A 37 -8.02 -8.00 -11.02
CA ASP A 37 -7.46 -9.28 -11.49
C ASP A 37 -6.42 -9.90 -10.53
N LEU A 38 -5.96 -9.14 -9.52
CA LEU A 38 -4.94 -9.60 -8.58
C LEU A 38 -5.54 -10.38 -7.41
N THR A 39 -4.82 -11.40 -6.94
CA THR A 39 -5.16 -12.09 -5.69
C THR A 39 -4.81 -11.22 -4.47
N ASP A 40 -5.34 -11.59 -3.31
CA ASP A 40 -4.99 -10.97 -2.03
C ASP A 40 -3.47 -10.95 -1.79
N GLU A 41 -2.79 -12.07 -2.09
CA GLU A 41 -1.34 -12.18 -1.94
C GLU A 41 -0.60 -11.20 -2.86
N GLN A 42 -1.06 -11.05 -4.11
CA GLN A 42 -0.49 -10.11 -5.06
C GLN A 42 -0.73 -8.66 -4.61
N CYS A 43 -1.92 -8.35 -4.07
CA CYS A 43 -2.21 -7.04 -3.50
C CYS A 43 -1.26 -6.70 -2.34
N VAL A 44 -0.99 -7.67 -1.45
CA VAL A 44 -0.01 -7.50 -0.37
C VAL A 44 1.41 -7.28 -0.92
N GLN A 45 1.80 -7.97 -2.00
CA GLN A 45 3.10 -7.74 -2.65
C GLN A 45 3.22 -6.33 -3.22
N VAL A 46 2.14 -5.78 -3.82
CA VAL A 46 2.10 -4.37 -4.25
C VAL A 46 2.32 -3.44 -3.06
N MET A 47 1.60 -3.62 -1.95
CA MET A 47 1.78 -2.79 -0.75
C MET A 47 3.21 -2.87 -0.19
N GLN A 48 3.82 -4.05 -0.21
CA GLN A 48 5.22 -4.24 0.21
C GLN A 48 6.19 -3.49 -0.70
N LYS A 49 5.96 -3.52 -2.02
CA LYS A 49 6.79 -2.80 -2.99
C LYS A 49 6.66 -1.28 -2.85
N ILE A 50 5.45 -0.76 -2.66
CA ILE A 50 5.22 0.66 -2.34
C ILE A 50 6.00 1.05 -1.09
N ARG A 51 5.99 0.20 -0.05
CA ARG A 51 6.74 0.46 1.18
C ARG A 51 8.25 0.49 0.96
N GLN A 52 8.78 -0.40 0.13
CA GLN A 52 10.22 -0.50 -0.19
C GLN A 52 10.69 0.70 -1.03
N CYS A 53 9.85 1.20 -1.92
CA CYS A 53 10.15 2.30 -2.84
C CYS A 53 9.51 3.63 -2.41
N HIS A 54 9.13 3.78 -1.15
CA HIS A 54 8.37 4.93 -0.67
C HIS A 54 9.15 6.24 -0.85
N ASN A 55 8.58 7.17 -1.61
CA ASN A 55 9.09 8.53 -1.77
C ASN A 55 8.22 9.50 -0.95
N ALA A 56 8.83 10.17 0.02
CA ALA A 56 8.13 11.11 0.90
C ALA A 56 7.65 12.38 0.19
N ASP A 57 8.27 12.77 -0.94
CA ASP A 57 7.84 13.92 -1.75
C ASP A 57 6.55 13.63 -2.53
N VAL A 58 6.21 12.36 -2.73
CA VAL A 58 5.03 11.90 -3.49
C VAL A 58 3.95 11.33 -2.58
N GLY A 59 4.35 10.63 -1.51
CA GLY A 59 3.45 9.88 -0.64
C GLY A 59 2.93 8.59 -1.28
N VAL A 60 1.80 8.08 -0.77
CA VAL A 60 1.06 6.98 -1.38
C VAL A 60 -0.28 7.52 -1.85
N ASN A 61 -0.57 7.33 -3.13
CA ASN A 61 -1.80 7.74 -3.78
C ASN A 61 -2.21 6.68 -4.83
N TRP A 62 -3.37 6.87 -5.47
CA TRP A 62 -3.92 5.94 -6.46
C TRP A 62 -2.97 5.68 -7.65
N GLU A 63 -2.22 6.68 -8.10
CA GLU A 63 -1.27 6.54 -9.20
C GLU A 63 -0.06 5.69 -8.78
N VAL A 64 0.47 5.91 -7.58
CA VAL A 64 1.54 5.08 -7.01
C VAL A 64 1.09 3.62 -6.91
N ILE A 65 -0.17 3.38 -6.50
CA ILE A 65 -0.75 2.04 -6.43
C ILE A 65 -0.84 1.41 -7.82
N SER A 66 -1.47 2.10 -8.78
CA SER A 66 -1.66 1.60 -10.14
C SER A 66 -0.33 1.29 -10.83
N THR A 67 0.61 2.23 -10.79
CA THR A 67 1.95 2.09 -11.38
C THR A 67 2.69 0.92 -10.76
N THR A 68 2.74 0.83 -9.43
CA THR A 68 3.44 -0.28 -8.75
C THR A 68 2.81 -1.63 -9.07
N ALA A 69 1.48 -1.71 -9.15
CA ALA A 69 0.78 -2.94 -9.49
C ALA A 69 1.05 -3.37 -10.94
N ASN A 70 1.08 -2.42 -11.88
CA ASN A 70 1.41 -2.70 -13.28
C ASN A 70 2.88 -3.08 -13.49
N GLU A 71 3.81 -2.50 -12.71
CA GLU A 71 5.22 -2.89 -12.74
C GLU A 71 5.45 -4.33 -12.24
N LEU A 72 4.79 -4.71 -11.15
CA LEU A 72 4.93 -6.06 -10.58
C LEU A 72 4.15 -7.12 -11.35
N PHE A 73 2.95 -6.77 -11.82
CA PHE A 73 2.04 -7.67 -12.50
C PHE A 73 1.52 -7.01 -13.78
N PRO A 74 2.34 -6.94 -14.84
CA PRO A 74 1.91 -6.36 -16.10
C PRO A 74 0.66 -7.08 -16.60
N ASN A 75 -0.39 -6.31 -16.92
CA ASN A 75 -1.48 -6.86 -17.70
C ASN A 75 -0.88 -7.38 -19.00
N GLY A 76 -1.32 -8.56 -19.44
CA GLY A 76 -0.85 -9.19 -20.67
C GLY A 76 -1.25 -8.43 -21.92
N GLU A 77 -0.89 -7.15 -22.04
CA GLU A 77 -0.66 -6.53 -23.33
C GLU A 77 0.57 -7.24 -23.90
N ARG A 78 0.30 -8.28 -24.69
CA ARG A 78 1.22 -8.68 -25.75
C ARG A 78 1.65 -7.39 -26.42
N GLY A 79 2.92 -7.03 -26.25
CA GLY A 79 3.56 -6.07 -27.13
C GLY A 79 3.18 -6.45 -28.56
N CYS A 80 2.57 -5.50 -29.26
CA CYS A 80 2.29 -5.62 -30.68
C CYS A 80 3.59 -5.86 -31.46
#